data_AF-A0A959ZLK2-F1
#
_entry.id   AF-A0A959ZLK2-F1
#
_cell.length_a   1.000
_cell.length_b   1.000
_cell.length_c   1.000
_cell.angle_alpha   90.00
_cell.angle_beta   90.00
_cell.angle_gamma   90.00
#
_symmetry.space_group_name_H-M   'P 1'
#
loop_
_entity.id
_entity.type
_entity.pdbx_description
1 polymer ?
#
loop_
_entity_poly.entity_id
_entity_poly.type
_entity_poly.pdbx_seq_one_letter_code
_entity_poly.pdbx_strand_id
1 'polypeptide(L)'
;GDYRHALRMLPPSTPGWETPVQIASATEGTGLKEVWESVEAHRALLEKSGLLEERRRRQTERWLDSMIEEAVLAAVHRRDGVEETITKARADVDAEKITVPQATRKVIEAAGLDRPSGS
;
A
#
# COMPACT_ATOMS: atom_id res chain seq x y z
N GLY A 1 6.09 -12.79 -28.97
CA GLY A 1 7.55 -12.64 -28.94
C GLY A 1 7.99 -11.61 -27.92
N ASP A 2 7.44 -10.39 -27.99
CA ASP A 2 7.93 -9.23 -27.21
C ASP A 2 7.71 -9.26 -25.69
N TYR A 3 6.55 -9.68 -25.21
CA TYR A 3 6.22 -9.64 -23.76
C TYR A 3 7.18 -10.47 -22.89
N ARG A 4 7.67 -11.60 -23.42
CA ARG A 4 8.64 -12.46 -22.74
C ARG A 4 9.99 -11.79 -22.56
N HIS A 5 10.40 -10.92 -23.48
CA HIS A 5 11.64 -10.16 -23.35
C HIS A 5 11.49 -9.00 -22.38
N ALA A 6 10.37 -8.28 -22.41
CA ALA A 6 10.11 -7.17 -21.49
C ALA A 6 10.10 -7.61 -20.02
N LEU A 7 9.50 -8.76 -19.69
CA LEU A 7 9.48 -9.27 -18.31
C LEU A 7 10.85 -9.72 -17.79
N ARG A 8 11.75 -10.19 -18.67
CA ARG A 8 13.13 -10.55 -18.29
C ARG A 8 14.03 -9.34 -18.00
N MET A 9 13.62 -8.14 -18.41
CA MET A 9 14.34 -6.90 -18.12
C MET A 9 14.01 -6.34 -16.73
N LEU A 10 12.97 -6.85 -16.06
CA LEU A 10 12.66 -6.48 -14.69
C LEU A 10 13.53 -7.28 -13.71
N PRO A 11 14.09 -6.65 -12.67
CA PRO A 11 14.77 -7.40 -11.63
C PRO A 11 13.81 -8.41 -11.01
N PRO A 12 14.24 -9.66 -10.77
CA PRO A 12 13.39 -10.68 -10.21
C PRO A 12 12.91 -10.25 -8.81
N SER A 13 11.59 -10.18 -8.64
CA SER A 13 10.98 -9.74 -7.37
C SER A 13 11.23 -10.71 -6.21
N THR A 14 11.63 -11.95 -6.52
CA THR A 14 12.12 -12.95 -5.55
C THR A 14 13.55 -13.35 -5.93
N PRO A 15 14.54 -13.18 -5.04
CA PRO A 15 15.88 -13.73 -5.27
C PRO A 15 15.82 -15.24 -5.55
N GLY A 16 16.50 -15.68 -6.62
CA GLY A 16 16.55 -17.09 -7.01
C GLY A 16 15.31 -17.63 -7.74
N TRP A 17 14.31 -16.79 -8.04
CA TRP A 17 13.16 -17.19 -8.86
C TRP A 17 13.19 -16.50 -10.23
N GLU A 18 13.20 -17.29 -11.29
CA GLU A 18 12.89 -16.81 -12.63
C GLU A 18 11.40 -16.98 -12.89
N THR A 19 10.69 -15.88 -13.17
CA THR A 19 9.23 -15.93 -13.37
C THR A 19 8.90 -16.55 -14.73
N PRO A 20 8.25 -17.73 -14.78
CA PRO A 20 7.91 -18.35 -16.05
C PRO A 20 6.79 -17.57 -16.75
N VAL A 21 6.87 -17.47 -18.09
CA VAL A 21 5.81 -16.86 -18.91
C VAL A 21 5.06 -17.94 -19.66
N GLN A 22 3.84 -18.23 -19.23
CA GLN A 22 2.96 -19.27 -19.77
C GLN A 22 1.74 -18.66 -20.46
N ILE A 23 1.16 -19.39 -21.42
CA ILE A 23 -0.12 -19.02 -22.05
C ILE A 23 -1.20 -19.79 -21.32
N ALA A 24 -2.22 -19.10 -20.83
CA ALA A 24 -3.37 -19.71 -20.19
C ALA A 24 -4.68 -19.03 -20.65
N SER A 25 -5.75 -19.82 -20.72
CA SER A 25 -7.11 -19.39 -21.01
C SER A 25 -8.02 -19.90 -19.90
N ALA A 26 -8.46 -18.99 -19.03
CA ALA A 26 -9.34 -19.34 -17.93
C ALA A 26 -10.70 -19.85 -18.43
N THR A 27 -11.18 -19.30 -19.53
CA THR A 27 -12.47 -19.64 -20.15
C THR A 27 -12.45 -21.01 -20.84
N GLU A 28 -11.32 -21.38 -21.43
CA GLU A 28 -11.15 -22.66 -22.14
C GLU A 28 -10.43 -23.72 -21.28
N GLY A 29 -10.08 -23.39 -20.03
CA GLY A 29 -9.37 -24.27 -19.11
C GLY A 29 -7.93 -24.63 -19.52
N THR A 30 -7.37 -23.94 -20.52
CA THR A 30 -6.04 -24.27 -21.07
C THR A 30 -4.94 -23.59 -20.24
N GLY A 31 -3.84 -24.30 -19.97
CA GLY A 31 -2.66 -23.72 -19.31
C GLY A 31 -2.78 -23.53 -17.79
N LEU A 32 -3.94 -23.83 -17.19
CA LEU A 32 -4.18 -23.63 -15.76
C LEU A 32 -3.36 -24.58 -14.88
N LYS A 33 -3.11 -25.81 -15.35
CA LYS A 33 -2.31 -26.80 -14.62
C LYS A 33 -0.86 -26.33 -14.52
N GLU A 34 -0.30 -25.85 -15.62
CA GLU A 34 1.08 -25.39 -15.73
C GLU A 34 1.30 -24.10 -14.90
N VAL A 35 0.27 -23.24 -14.82
CA VAL A 35 0.24 -22.10 -13.91
C VAL A 35 0.28 -22.56 -12.46
N TRP A 36 -0.55 -23.55 -12.10
CA TRP A 36 -0.59 -24.07 -10.73
C TRP A 36 0.73 -24.73 -10.30
N GLU A 37 1.34 -25.53 -11.16
CA GLU A 37 2.68 -26.12 -10.93
C GLU A 37 3.75 -25.03 -10.70
N SER A 38 3.67 -23.92 -11.43
CA SER A 38 4.57 -22.78 -11.24
C SER A 38 4.37 -22.09 -9.89
N VAL A 39 3.12 -21.99 -9.41
CA VAL A 39 2.80 -21.46 -8.08
C VAL A 39 3.35 -22.36 -6.99
N GLU A 40 3.21 -23.68 -7.12
CA GLU A 40 3.75 -24.65 -6.16
C GLU A 40 5.29 -24.61 -6.11
N ALA A 41 5.96 -24.56 -7.26
CA ALA A 41 7.41 -24.43 -7.34
C ALA A 41 7.92 -23.12 -6.71
N HIS A 42 7.21 -22.01 -6.92
CA HIS A 42 7.55 -20.73 -6.29
C HIS A 42 7.42 -20.80 -4.78
N ARG A 43 6.31 -21.38 -4.30
CA ARG A 43 6.05 -21.55 -2.87
C ARG A 43 7.12 -22.42 -2.22
N ALA A 44 7.48 -23.56 -2.82
CA ALA A 44 8.52 -24.44 -2.30
C ALA A 44 9.88 -23.75 -2.22
N LEU A 45 10.22 -22.91 -3.21
CA LEU A 45 11.42 -22.09 -3.17
C LEU A 45 11.39 -21.06 -2.03
N LEU A 46 10.26 -20.37 -1.82
CA LEU A 46 10.11 -19.39 -0.76
C LEU A 46 10.18 -20.03 0.64
N GLU A 47 9.57 -21.20 0.84
CA GLU A 47 9.61 -21.95 2.10
C GLU A 47 11.04 -22.45 2.38
N LYS A 48 11.71 -23.06 1.40
CA LYS A 48 13.08 -23.56 1.56
C LYS A 48 14.09 -22.44 1.85
N SER A 49 13.86 -21.24 1.33
CA SER A 49 14.74 -20.08 1.52
C SER A 49 14.39 -19.24 2.76
N GLY A 50 13.29 -19.53 3.47
CA GLY A 50 12.77 -18.71 4.58
C GLY A 50 12.22 -17.34 4.12
N LEU A 51 12.17 -17.08 2.82
CA LEU A 51 11.65 -15.84 2.25
C LEU A 51 10.13 -15.73 2.42
N LEU A 52 9.43 -16.86 2.58
CA LEU A 52 7.98 -16.85 2.79
C LEU A 52 7.61 -16.22 4.13
N GLU A 53 8.24 -16.69 5.21
CA GLU A 53 8.03 -16.20 6.58
C GLU A 53 8.38 -14.72 6.69
N GLU A 54 9.51 -14.33 6.10
CA GLU A 54 9.96 -12.94 6.07
C GLU A 54 8.99 -12.04 5.30
N ARG A 55 8.46 -12.50 4.15
CA ARG A 55 7.43 -11.78 3.41
C ARG A 55 6.14 -11.61 4.20
N ARG A 56 5.70 -12.67 4.87
CA ARG A 56 4.50 -12.64 5.72
C ARG A 56 4.68 -11.66 6.87
N ARG A 57 5.84 -11.67 7.55
CA ARG A 57 6.14 -10.70 8.61
C ARG A 57 6.02 -9.27 8.10
N ARG A 58 6.66 -8.93 6.99
CA ARG A 58 6.56 -7.59 6.39
C ARG A 58 5.14 -7.22 5.95
N GLN A 59 4.35 -8.19 5.48
CA GLN A 59 2.94 -7.96 5.16
C GLN A 59 2.13 -7.66 6.41
N THR A 60 2.36 -8.39 7.51
CA THR A 60 1.72 -8.13 8.80
C THR A 60 2.10 -6.77 9.36
N GLU A 61 3.37 -6.38 9.28
CA GLU A 61 3.84 -5.06 9.69
C GLU A 61 3.15 -3.95 8.89
N ARG A 62 3.10 -4.07 7.55
CA ARG A 62 2.38 -3.12 6.70
C ARG A 62 0.89 -3.06 7.02
N TRP A 63 0.27 -4.20 7.31
CA TRP A 63 -1.15 -4.23 7.67
C TRP A 63 -1.37 -3.52 9.02
N LEU A 64 -0.49 -3.72 9.99
CA LEU A 64 -0.52 -2.99 11.25
C LEU A 64 -0.41 -1.48 11.03
N ASP A 65 0.55 -1.04 10.21
CA ASP A 65 0.74 0.38 9.88
C ASP A 65 -0.54 0.97 9.24
N SER A 66 -1.13 0.29 8.27
CA SER A 66 -2.39 0.72 7.63
C SER A 66 -3.55 0.81 8.63
N MET A 67 -3.67 -0.17 9.53
CA MET A 67 -4.71 -0.15 10.57
C MET A 67 -4.51 1.03 11.54
N ILE A 68 -3.27 1.37 11.88
CA ILE A 68 -2.95 2.52 12.73
C ILE A 68 -3.31 3.82 12.00
N GLU A 69 -2.88 3.97 10.74
CA GLU A 69 -3.20 5.15 9.93
C GLU A 69 -4.71 5.36 9.78
N GLU A 70 -5.46 4.31 9.44
CA GLU A 70 -6.91 4.35 9.34
C GLU A 70 -7.57 4.71 10.67
N ALA A 71 -7.13 4.10 11.77
CA ALA A 71 -7.67 4.37 13.10
C ALA A 71 -7.41 5.81 13.55
N VAL A 72 -6.20 6.33 13.32
CA VAL A 72 -5.83 7.71 13.62
C VAL A 72 -6.65 8.69 12.79
N LEU A 73 -6.74 8.47 11.47
CA LEU A 73 -7.53 9.32 10.59
C LEU A 73 -9.01 9.32 11.00
N ALA A 74 -9.59 8.15 11.27
CA ALA A 74 -10.96 8.04 11.75
C ALA A 74 -11.16 8.73 13.11
N ALA A 75 -10.16 8.68 14.00
CA ALA A 75 -10.21 9.39 15.28
C ALA A 75 -10.17 10.92 15.11
N VAL A 76 -9.40 11.43 14.15
CA VAL A 76 -9.38 12.86 13.79
C VAL A 76 -10.75 13.32 13.32
N HIS A 77 -11.34 12.61 12.36
CA HIS A 77 -12.66 12.95 11.79
C HIS A 77 -13.80 12.92 12.83
N ARG A 78 -13.68 12.10 13.88
CA ARG A 78 -14.68 12.02 14.96
C ARG A 78 -14.59 13.15 16.00
N ARG A 79 -13.55 13.99 15.97
CA ARG A 79 -13.43 15.09 16.94
C ARG A 79 -14.36 16.24 16.56
N ASP A 80 -15.00 16.82 17.57
CA ASP A 80 -15.92 17.94 17.39
C ASP A 80 -15.23 19.12 16.69
N GLY A 81 -15.90 19.71 15.70
CA GLY A 81 -15.40 20.86 14.93
C GLY A 81 -14.33 20.55 13.88
N VAL A 82 -13.80 19.32 13.80
CA VAL A 82 -12.78 18.97 12.80
C VAL A 82 -13.35 18.95 11.38
N GLU A 83 -14.53 18.35 11.17
CA GLU A 83 -15.16 18.31 9.84
C GLU A 83 -15.49 19.71 9.29
N GLU A 84 -15.96 20.61 10.16
CA GLU A 84 -16.19 22.00 9.82
C GLU A 84 -14.87 22.70 9.45
N THR A 85 -13.82 22.46 10.24
CA THR A 85 -12.48 23.01 9.97
C THR A 85 -11.92 22.50 8.65
N ILE A 86 -12.08 21.21 8.31
CA ILE A 86 -11.68 20.62 7.03
C ILE A 86 -12.43 21.30 5.87
N THR A 87 -13.75 21.46 6.01
CA THR A 87 -14.60 22.09 5.00
C THR A 87 -14.16 23.53 4.73
N LYS A 88 -13.93 24.30 5.80
CA LYS A 88 -13.44 25.68 5.69
C LYS A 88 -12.03 25.76 5.11
N ALA A 89 -11.14 24.87 5.54
CA ALA A 89 -9.77 24.84 5.06
C ALA A 89 -9.68 24.53 3.55
N ARG A 90 -10.52 23.62 3.04
CA ARG A 90 -10.65 23.37 1.59
C ARG A 90 -11.11 24.62 0.84
N ALA A 91 -12.16 25.27 1.30
CA ALA A 91 -12.66 26.50 0.69
C ALA A 91 -11.62 27.64 0.69
N ASP A 92 -10.82 27.76 1.76
CA ASP A 92 -9.74 28.76 1.84
C ASP A 92 -8.56 28.44 0.91
N VAL A 93 -8.25 27.15 0.68
CA VAL A 93 -7.23 26.72 -0.29
C VAL A 93 -7.70 26.96 -1.72
N ASP A 94 -8.93 26.57 -2.05
CA ASP A 94 -9.51 26.76 -3.39
C ASP A 94 -9.62 28.25 -3.75
N ALA A 95 -9.84 29.11 -2.74
CA ALA A 95 -9.85 30.56 -2.89
C ALA A 95 -8.46 31.21 -2.80
N GLU A 96 -7.38 30.42 -2.78
CA GLU A 96 -5.98 30.87 -2.68
C GLU A 96 -5.67 31.76 -1.46
N LYS A 97 -6.49 31.69 -0.40
CA LYS A 97 -6.31 32.49 0.83
C LYS A 97 -5.23 31.92 1.74
N ILE A 98 -5.05 30.60 1.71
CA ILE A 98 -4.04 29.87 2.47
C ILE A 98 -3.45 28.77 1.60
N THR A 99 -2.24 28.35 1.93
CA THR A 99 -1.55 27.22 1.29
C THR A 99 -1.99 25.88 1.90
N VAL A 100 -1.78 24.77 1.18
CA VAL A 100 -2.05 23.40 1.68
C VAL A 100 -1.36 23.13 3.03
N PRO A 101 -0.06 23.45 3.25
CA PRO A 101 0.56 23.25 4.56
C PRO A 101 -0.10 24.05 5.70
N GLN A 102 -0.59 25.26 5.43
CA GLN A 102 -1.30 26.06 6.43
C GLN A 102 -2.69 25.48 6.75
N ALA A 103 -3.42 25.01 5.74
CA ALA A 103 -4.68 24.31 5.89
C ALA A 103 -4.51 23.02 6.72
N THR A 104 -3.50 22.21 6.41
CA THR A 104 -3.18 21.00 7.18
C THR A 104 -2.91 21.31 8.64
N ARG A 105 -2.10 22.35 8.94
CA ARG A 105 -1.82 22.73 10.33
C ARG A 105 -3.10 23.08 11.10
N LYS A 106 -3.99 23.89 10.51
CA LYS A 106 -5.29 24.24 11.13
C LYS A 106 -6.13 23.01 11.48
N VAL A 107 -6.17 22.01 10.58
CA VAL A 107 -6.90 20.77 10.82
C VAL A 107 -6.25 19.95 11.95
N ILE A 108 -4.92 19.86 11.99
CA ILE A 108 -4.18 19.16 13.06
C ILE A 108 -4.34 19.85 14.42
N GLU A 109 -4.32 21.19 14.46
CA GLU A 109 -4.60 22.01 15.65
C GLU A 109 -6.04 21.80 16.14
N ALA A 110 -7.03 21.87 15.25
CA ALA A 110 -8.43 21.60 15.58
C ALA A 110 -8.63 20.16 16.07
N ALA A 111 -7.88 19.21 15.50
CA ALA A 111 -7.86 17.84 15.95
C ALA A 111 -7.07 17.64 17.26
N GLY A 112 -6.49 18.67 17.87
CA GLY A 112 -5.71 18.57 19.10
C GLY A 112 -4.51 17.62 18.99
N LEU A 113 -3.95 17.48 17.79
CA LEU A 113 -2.78 16.66 17.48
C LEU A 113 -1.52 17.51 17.24
N ASP A 114 -1.60 18.82 17.47
CA ASP A 114 -0.42 19.67 17.48
C ASP A 114 0.56 19.20 18.57
N ARG A 115 1.85 19.16 18.23
CA ARG A 115 2.87 18.91 19.25
C ARG A 115 2.84 20.09 20.22
N PRO A 116 2.94 19.88 21.54
CA PRO A 116 3.24 20.99 22.42
C PRO A 116 4.54 21.61 21.92
N SER A 117 4.46 22.88 21.50
CA SER A 117 5.63 23.73 21.34
C SER A 117 6.36 23.66 22.68
N GLY A 118 7.56 23.08 22.67
CA GLY A 118 8.14 22.47 23.86
C GLY A 118 8.22 23.36 25.09
N SER A 119 8.09 22.72 26.26
CA SER A 119 8.95 22.98 27.41
C SER A 119 9.06 21.73 28.28
#